data_AF-A0A2D6TNW7-F1
#
_entry.id   AF-A0A2D6TNW7-F1
#
_cell.length_a   1.000
_cell.length_b   1.000
_cell.length_c   1.000
_cell.angle_alpha   90.00
_cell.angle_beta   90.00
_cell.angle_gamma   90.00
#
_symmetry.space_group_name_H-M   'P 1'
#
loop_
_entity.id
_entity.type
_entity.pdbx_description
1 polymer ?
#
loop_
_entity_poly.entity_id
_entity_poly.type
_entity_poly.pdbx_seq_one_letter_code
_entity_poly.pdbx_strand_id
1 'polypeptide(L)'
;MPLYDFKCDECSHTFEEFQTIAEMDIPLKRKCPKCSTKGRILRIIGGPRPVDPVFLENTKGLKKPTKAFNERLHTIKKKYNSNFDIRD
;
A
#
# COMPACT_ATOMS: atom_id res chain seq x y z
N MET A 1 -0.51 13.19 -7.39
CA MET A 1 0.11 12.45 -8.49
C MET A 1 -1.01 11.98 -9.42
N PRO A 2 -1.25 12.63 -10.58
CA PRO A 2 -2.40 12.34 -11.46
C PRO A 2 -2.03 11.44 -12.65
N LEU A 3 -0.93 10.69 -12.56
CA LEU A 3 -0.61 9.64 -13.54
C LEU A 3 -1.30 8.36 -13.08
N TYR A 4 -2.15 7.83 -13.94
CA TYR A 4 -2.90 6.60 -13.68
C TYR A 4 -2.51 5.50 -14.66
N ASP A 5 -2.41 4.30 -14.14
CA ASP A 5 -2.12 3.10 -14.92
C ASP A 5 -3.42 2.47 -15.38
N PHE A 6 -3.48 2.10 -16.65
CA PHE A 6 -4.62 1.44 -17.26
C PHE A 6 -4.18 0.15 -17.95
N LYS A 7 -5.08 -0.84 -17.97
CA LYS A 7 -4.89 -2.13 -18.64
C LYS A 7 -6.09 -2.47 -19.49
N CYS A 8 -5.86 -2.84 -20.75
CA CYS A 8 -6.90 -3.41 -21.59
C CYS A 8 -7.07 -4.91 -21.30
N ASP A 9 -8.30 -5.38 -21.15
CA ASP A 9 -8.61 -6.78 -20.86
C ASP A 9 -8.35 -7.70 -22.08
N GLU A 10 -8.59 -7.22 -23.30
CA GLU A 10 -8.43 -8.04 -24.50
C GLU A 10 -6.98 -8.24 -24.94
N CYS A 11 -6.21 -7.16 -25.03
CA CYS A 11 -4.84 -7.21 -25.54
C CYS A 11 -3.78 -7.19 -24.43
N SER A 12 -4.22 -7.13 -23.16
CA SER A 12 -3.36 -7.06 -21.98
C SER A 12 -2.32 -5.92 -22.01
N HIS A 13 -2.55 -4.90 -22.84
CA HIS A 13 -1.66 -3.76 -22.95
C HIS A 13 -1.85 -2.82 -21.77
N THR A 14 -0.75 -2.48 -21.11
CA THR A 14 -0.68 -1.50 -20.03
C THR A 14 -0.14 -0.17 -20.54
N PHE A 15 -0.77 0.94 -20.14
CA PHE A 15 -0.35 2.28 -20.51
C PHE A 15 -0.62 3.26 -19.36
N GLU A 16 0.14 4.36 -19.34
CA GLU A 16 0.04 5.42 -18.34
C GLU A 16 -0.55 6.67 -19.00
N GLU A 17 -1.52 7.31 -18.36
CA GLU A 17 -2.10 8.57 -18.84
C GLU A 17 -2.28 9.57 -17.69
N PHE A 18 -1.99 10.85 -17.95
CA PHE A 18 -2.25 11.92 -17.01
C PHE A 18 -3.74 12.26 -17.04
N GLN A 19 -4.42 12.16 -15.90
CA GLN A 19 -5.83 12.53 -15.75
C GLN A 19 -6.03 13.35 -14.48
N THR A 20 -6.95 14.31 -14.53
CA THR A 20 -7.41 14.95 -13.30
C THR A 20 -8.29 13.97 -12.49
N ILE A 21 -8.43 14.21 -11.18
CA ILE A 21 -9.27 13.36 -10.32
C ILE A 21 -10.71 13.31 -10.81
N ALA A 22 -11.22 14.42 -11.37
CA ALA A 22 -12.57 14.51 -11.93
C ALA A 22 -12.74 13.71 -13.24
N GLU A 23 -11.64 13.45 -13.96
CA GLU A 23 -11.64 12.89 -15.32
C GLU A 23 -11.07 11.47 -15.40
N MET A 24 -10.72 10.88 -14.25
CA MET A 24 -10.16 9.53 -14.14
C MET A 24 -10.97 8.41 -14.82
N ASP A 25 -12.28 8.57 -14.94
CA ASP A 25 -13.17 7.55 -15.52
C ASP A 25 -13.34 7.68 -17.05
N ILE A 26 -12.82 8.76 -17.64
CA ILE A 26 -12.90 9.00 -19.08
C ILE A 26 -12.13 7.92 -19.87
N PRO A 27 -10.90 7.52 -19.50
CA PRO A 27 -10.15 6.48 -20.21
C PRO A 27 -10.84 5.12 -20.20
N LEU A 28 -11.65 4.81 -19.18
CA LEU A 28 -12.40 3.54 -19.09
C LEU A 28 -13.41 3.38 -20.22
N LYS A 29 -13.94 4.49 -20.74
CA LYS A 29 -14.94 4.53 -21.82
C LYS A 29 -14.31 4.67 -23.21
N ARG A 30 -13.00 4.94 -23.30
CA ARG A 30 -12.28 5.14 -24.56
C ARG A 30 -11.97 3.82 -25.27
N LYS A 31 -11.51 3.93 -26.51
CA LYS A 31 -10.94 2.82 -27.27
C LYS A 31 -9.53 2.54 -26.78
N CYS A 32 -9.15 1.27 -26.70
CA CYS A 32 -7.76 0.91 -26.44
C CYS A 32 -6.86 1.42 -27.59
N PRO A 33 -5.72 2.06 -27.30
CA PRO A 33 -4.80 2.56 -28.33
C PRO A 33 -4.17 1.45 -29.18
N LYS A 34 -4.17 0.19 -28.71
CA LYS A 34 -3.55 -0.95 -29.41
C LYS A 34 -4.54 -1.78 -30.22
N CYS A 35 -5.67 -2.17 -29.63
CA CYS A 35 -6.66 -3.05 -30.27
C CYS A 35 -7.94 -2.34 -30.73
N SER A 36 -8.08 -1.03 -30.49
CA SER A 36 -9.24 -0.21 -30.90
C SER A 36 -10.60 -0.63 -30.33
N THR A 37 -10.65 -1.59 -29.41
CA THR A 37 -11.89 -2.05 -28.78
C THR A 37 -12.33 -1.10 -27.66
N LYS A 38 -13.64 -0.91 -27.55
CA LYS A 38 -14.27 0.04 -26.62
C LYS A 38 -14.66 -0.65 -25.31
N GLY A 39 -14.49 0.06 -24.20
CA GLY A 39 -15.14 -0.27 -22.92
C GLY A 39 -14.55 -1.44 -22.15
N ARG A 40 -13.33 -1.89 -22.48
CA ARG A 40 -12.62 -2.98 -21.77
C ARG A 40 -11.29 -2.52 -21.18
N ILE A 41 -11.21 -1.26 -20.77
CA ILE A 41 -10.05 -0.69 -20.10
C ILE A 41 -10.33 -0.66 -18.61
N LEU A 42 -9.41 -1.21 -17.83
CA LEU A 42 -9.44 -1.28 -16.38
C LEU A 42 -8.36 -0.37 -15.81
N ARG A 43 -8.64 0.35 -14.73
CA ARG A 43 -7.61 1.10 -13.99
C ARG A 43 -6.84 0.15 -13.08
N ILE A 44 -5.52 0.16 -13.17
CA ILE A 44 -4.65 -0.54 -12.24
C ILE A 44 -4.39 0.40 -11.05
N ILE A 45 -4.58 -0.12 -9.85
CA ILE A 45 -4.11 0.55 -8.62
C ILE A 45 -2.90 -0.24 -8.15
N GLY A 46 -1.71 0.35 -8.31
CA GLY A 46 -0.48 -0.19 -7.73
C GLY A 46 -0.54 -0.10 -6.21
N GLY A 47 -0.87 -1.22 -5.56
CA GLY A 47 -0.77 -1.38 -4.11
C GLY A 47 0.53 -2.09 -3.73
N PRO A 48 1.14 -1.79 -2.57
CA PRO A 48 2.26 -2.57 -2.07
C PRO A 48 1.83 -4.03 -1.94
N ARG A 49 2.71 -4.96 -2.36
CA ARG A 49 2.45 -6.39 -2.17
C ARG A 49 2.41 -6.70 -0.67
N PRO A 50 1.57 -7.63 -0.21
CA PRO A 50 1.54 -8.02 1.20
C PRO A 50 2.87 -8.62 1.71
N VAL A 51 3.80 -8.94 0.81
CA VAL A 51 5.15 -9.47 1.10
C VAL A 51 6.20 -8.37 1.30
N ASP A 52 5.84 -7.10 1.08
CA ASP A 52 6.75 -5.98 1.33
C ASP A 52 7.17 -5.98 2.81
N PRO A 53 8.46 -5.88 3.16
CA PRO A 53 8.92 -5.89 4.56
C PRO A 53 8.19 -4.86 5.42
N VAL A 54 7.85 -3.71 4.84
CA VAL A 54 7.05 -2.66 5.50
C VAL A 54 5.65 -3.17 5.87
N PHE A 55 5.01 -3.95 5.02
CA PHE A 55 3.70 -4.55 5.31
C PHE A 55 3.83 -5.74 6.27
N LEU A 56 4.93 -6.50 6.22
CA LEU A 56 5.24 -7.54 7.19
C LEU A 56 5.52 -6.97 8.59
N GLU A 57 6.15 -5.82 8.71
CA GLU A 57 6.30 -5.10 9.98
C GLU A 57 4.94 -4.65 10.55
N ASN A 58 3.98 -4.37 9.67
CA ASN A 58 2.62 -3.97 10.05
C ASN A 58 1.67 -5.16 10.31
N THR A 59 1.90 -6.32 9.68
CA THR A 59 1.05 -7.53 9.79
C THR A 59 1.61 -8.60 10.74
N LYS A 60 2.93 -8.79 10.78
CA LYS A 60 3.63 -9.37 11.93
C LYS A 60 4.06 -8.19 12.80
N GLY A 61 3.10 -7.61 13.51
CA GLY A 61 3.32 -6.38 14.29
C GLY A 61 4.68 -6.37 14.98
N LEU A 62 5.40 -5.24 14.89
CA LEU A 62 6.67 -4.92 15.57
C LEU A 62 7.24 -6.11 16.35
N LYS A 63 8.31 -6.75 15.84
CA LYS A 63 9.00 -7.86 16.52
C LYS A 63 9.01 -7.60 18.02
N LYS A 64 8.31 -8.45 18.78
CA LYS A 64 8.19 -8.25 20.22
C LYS A 64 9.61 -8.12 20.80
N PRO A 65 9.85 -7.12 21.66
CA PRO A 65 11.13 -7.01 22.32
C PRO A 65 11.47 -8.31 23.06
N THR A 66 12.75 -8.59 23.24
CA THR A 66 13.18 -9.74 24.02
C THR A 66 12.78 -9.56 25.50
N LYS A 67 12.52 -10.65 26.22
CA LYS A 67 12.13 -10.60 27.65
C LYS A 67 13.14 -9.81 28.51
N ALA A 68 14.43 -10.02 28.25
CA ALA A 68 15.51 -9.31 28.93
C ALA A 68 15.45 -7.78 28.74
N PHE A 69 14.89 -7.30 27.62
CA PHE A 69 14.69 -5.89 27.38
C PHE A 69 13.51 -5.34 28.21
N ASN A 70 12.38 -6.07 28.26
CA ASN A 70 11.23 -5.68 29.06
C ASN A 70 11.54 -5.61 30.56
N GLU A 71 12.34 -6.53 31.08
CA GLU A 71 12.80 -6.52 32.48
C GLU A 71 13.54 -5.20 32.84
N ARG A 72 14.39 -4.72 31.93
CA ARG A 72 15.06 -3.42 32.10
C ARG A 72 14.07 -2.26 32.06
N LEU A 73 13.08 -2.30 31.16
CA LEU A 73 12.05 -1.28 31.09
C LEU A 73 11.20 -1.22 32.37
N HIS A 74 10.84 -2.36 32.97
CA HIS A 74 10.13 -2.39 34.25
C HIS A 74 10.96 -1.78 35.37
N THR A 75 12.27 -2.04 35.37
CA THR A 75 13.21 -1.45 36.34
C THR A 75 13.26 0.07 36.20
N ILE A 76 13.33 0.58 34.98
CA ILE A 76 13.33 2.02 34.68
C ILE A 76 11.99 2.65 35.10
N LYS A 77 10.87 2.02 34.74
CA LYS A 77 9.52 2.49 35.09
C LYS A 77 9.35 2.64 36.60
N LYS A 78 9.83 1.65 37.37
CA LYS A 78 9.82 1.67 38.83
C LYS A 78 10.74 2.74 39.42
N LYS A 79 11.93 2.93 38.86
CA LYS A 79 12.92 3.90 39.36
C LYS A 79 12.46 5.35 39.17
N TYR A 80 11.85 5.67 38.04
CA TYR A 80 11.47 7.04 37.67
C TYR A 80 9.96 7.30 37.76
N ASN A 81 9.19 6.35 38.31
CA ASN A 81 7.73 6.38 38.40
C ASN A 81 7.03 6.89 37.13
N SER A 82 7.56 6.46 35.97
CA SER A 82 7.17 6.98 34.66
C SER A 82 5.91 6.29 34.14
N ASN A 83 5.09 7.03 33.40
CA ASN A 83 3.79 6.56 32.96
C ASN A 83 3.81 6.15 31.48
N PHE A 84 4.47 5.03 31.16
CA PHE A 84 4.47 4.43 29.83
C PHE A 84 4.21 2.92 29.91
N ASP A 85 3.56 2.37 28.87
CA ASP A 85 3.19 0.96 28.82
C ASP A 85 4.30 0.09 28.22
N ILE A 86 4.52 -1.07 28.83
CA ILE A 86 5.51 -2.06 28.40
C ILE A 86 4.73 -3.20 27.76
N ARG A 87 5.10 -3.57 26.53
CA ARG A 87 4.43 -4.62 25.75
C ARG A 87 5.16 -5.94 25.94
N ASP A 88 4.49 -6.93 26.52
CA ASP A 88 4.98 -8.31 26.69
C ASP A 88 4.63 -9.25 25.51
#